data_AF-A0A7H9BMJ1-F1
#
_entry.id   AF-A0A7H9BMJ1-F1
#
_cell.length_a   1.000
_cell.length_b   1.000
_cell.length_c   1.000
_cell.angle_alpha   90.00
_cell.angle_beta   90.00
_cell.angle_gamma   90.00
#
_symmetry.space_group_name_H-M   'P 1'
#
loop_
_entity.id
_entity.type
_entity.pdbx_description
1 polymer ?
#
loop_
_entity_poly.entity_id
_entity_poly.type
_entity_poly.pdbx_seq_one_letter_code
_entity_poly.pdbx_strand_id
1 'polypeptide(L)'
;MWKVGGSCAATGTTPAPTPVVTAAPTATPVVTATPTAKPTATPVVTAAPSATPVVTATPTATPVVTAAPTPTTSTAPTATPAPNAAYKPQITYIAAPAGYPTDAQFTAAEQALYSQAGADSSVITRIREALQVRPDAVVDAVKAGATSNPDNVQRVERVLSQAKFDYFFPVRNVKYTYENLLKGVAKFPAYCKTYTDGRDSDLICKKLLATSFAHFAQETGANWPALTPATARGYADQNNAVLATMDQNTAIPTFRQGLWFLREQGMQEGTGVGGYQDCFTGAGSSIFSIFYACGQNAQGQFLSYFGRGSKQLSWNYNYGPFSKSLYGDTNVLLDNPSVVADTWLNFASAIWFAVYPQSPKPPMTWVVDGTWKPNQVDVANGMSPGFGATTYIINGGIECGKGSEASQSLNRIAAYKEFTKELGVDITGEQLTCGTSKGFTDGSAAATKTYLDKGWNYNANNPGGVSWSCQLATYQTPFNLANAGDYKACVDYFFRGQVKYKGAVVIDNTK
;
A
#
# COMPACT_ATOMS: atom_id res chain seq x y z
N MET A 1 -13.90 12.73 14.32
CA MET A 1 -13.11 12.30 15.49
C MET A 1 -12.15 11.20 15.04
N TRP A 2 -10.85 11.47 15.04
CA TRP A 2 -9.82 10.48 14.72
C TRP A 2 -9.49 9.70 16.00
N LYS A 3 -9.70 8.38 16.02
CA LYS A 3 -9.10 7.52 17.05
C LYS A 3 -7.69 7.15 16.58
N VAL A 4 -6.72 7.88 17.12
CA VAL A 4 -5.29 7.62 16.99
C VAL A 4 -4.98 6.30 17.70
N GLY A 5 -4.12 5.48 17.09
CA GLY A 5 -3.69 4.18 17.62
C GLY A 5 -3.20 4.28 19.07
N GLY A 6 -3.73 3.42 19.93
CA GLY A 6 -3.33 3.32 21.32
C GLY A 6 -1.93 2.74 21.47
N SER A 7 -1.13 3.36 22.32
CA SER A 7 0.19 2.90 22.75
C SER A 7 0.07 1.69 23.68
N CYS A 8 0.98 0.72 23.52
CA CYS A 8 1.26 -0.27 24.56
C CYS A 8 2.15 0.39 25.63
N ALA A 9 1.64 0.50 26.86
CA ALA A 9 2.43 0.92 28.01
C ALA A 9 3.13 -0.27 28.64
N ALA A 10 4.46 -0.20 28.78
CA ALA A 10 5.22 -1.08 29.66
C ALA A 10 5.91 -0.21 30.72
N THR A 11 5.48 -0.39 31.96
CA THR A 11 6.07 0.15 33.18
C THR A 11 7.32 -0.65 33.59
N GLY A 12 8.39 0.00 34.04
CA GLY A 12 9.47 -0.67 34.78
C GLY A 12 10.85 -0.01 34.64
N THR A 13 11.28 0.63 35.72
CA THR A 13 12.55 1.35 35.94
C THR A 13 13.77 0.43 36.13
N THR A 14 14.99 0.88 35.75
CA THR A 14 16.25 0.98 36.56
C THR A 14 17.44 1.34 35.62
N PRO A 15 18.37 2.24 36.00
CA PRO A 15 19.43 2.74 35.11
C PRO A 15 20.71 1.89 35.14
N ALA A 16 21.40 1.79 34.01
CA ALA A 16 22.74 1.20 33.89
C ALA A 16 23.72 2.19 33.21
N PRO A 17 25.02 2.17 33.59
CA PRO A 17 25.92 3.31 33.47
C PRO A 17 26.56 3.49 32.07
N THR A 18 26.82 4.75 31.75
CA THR A 18 27.51 5.23 30.54
C THR A 18 29.02 4.95 30.58
N PRO A 19 29.62 4.30 29.58
CA PRO A 19 31.06 4.34 29.36
C PRO A 19 31.44 5.53 28.45
N VAL A 20 32.42 6.30 28.92
CA VAL A 20 33.10 7.37 28.18
C VAL A 20 34.12 6.73 27.24
N VAL A 21 34.07 7.04 25.94
CA VAL A 21 35.11 6.67 24.97
C VAL A 21 35.75 7.94 24.42
N THR A 22 37.02 8.14 24.75
CA THR A 22 37.88 9.20 24.24
C THR A 22 38.42 8.78 22.87
N ALA A 23 38.13 9.56 21.82
CA ALA A 23 38.69 9.35 20.49
C ALA A 23 40.03 10.09 20.33
N ALA A 24 41.08 9.35 19.94
CA ALA A 24 42.35 9.93 19.46
C ALA A 24 42.37 9.90 17.92
N PRO A 25 42.81 10.97 17.23
CA PRO A 25 42.77 11.07 15.77
C PRO A 25 43.90 10.26 15.12
N THR A 26 43.57 9.47 14.10
CA THR A 26 44.56 8.84 13.21
C THR A 26 44.53 9.51 11.84
N ALA A 27 45.70 9.83 11.31
CA ALA A 27 45.91 10.64 10.11
C ALA A 27 45.50 9.93 8.81
N THR A 28 44.83 10.68 7.93
CA THR A 28 44.45 10.27 6.57
C THR A 28 45.62 10.53 5.59
N PRO A 29 46.06 9.55 4.78
CA PRO A 29 47.03 9.80 3.72
C PRO A 29 46.39 10.49 2.51
N VAL A 30 47.09 11.50 2.00
CA VAL A 30 46.76 12.30 0.81
C VAL A 30 47.13 11.51 -0.45
N VAL A 31 46.18 11.38 -1.38
CA VAL A 31 46.41 10.80 -2.72
C VAL A 31 46.53 11.95 -3.72
N THR A 32 47.70 12.10 -4.34
CA THR A 32 47.96 13.08 -5.40
C THR A 32 47.68 12.45 -6.77
N ALA A 33 46.88 13.14 -7.58
CA ALA A 33 46.50 12.76 -8.93
C ALA A 33 47.65 12.90 -9.94
N THR A 34 47.68 12.02 -10.96
CA THR A 34 48.56 12.14 -12.15
C THR A 34 47.69 12.16 -13.42
N PRO A 35 48.07 12.92 -14.48
CA PRO A 35 47.13 13.37 -15.51
C PRO A 35 46.83 12.38 -16.65
N THR A 36 45.65 12.61 -17.23
CA THR A 36 45.00 11.95 -18.38
C THR A 36 45.75 12.12 -19.72
N ALA A 37 45.79 11.07 -20.54
CA ALA A 37 46.11 11.15 -21.97
C ALA A 37 44.84 10.92 -22.83
N LYS A 38 44.66 11.77 -23.87
CA LYS A 38 43.55 11.82 -24.85
C LYS A 38 43.95 11.07 -26.16
N PRO A 39 43.03 10.55 -27.02
CA PRO A 39 43.17 9.25 -27.67
C PRO A 39 43.75 9.28 -29.10
N THR A 40 44.15 8.09 -29.57
CA THR A 40 44.58 7.83 -30.95
C THR A 40 43.59 6.91 -31.68
N ALA A 41 43.43 7.16 -32.97
CA ALA A 41 42.36 6.72 -33.86
C ALA A 41 42.33 5.22 -34.25
N THR A 42 41.11 4.80 -34.60
CA THR A 42 40.63 3.52 -35.12
C THR A 42 41.23 3.11 -36.48
N PRO A 43 41.47 1.81 -36.75
CA PRO A 43 41.46 1.29 -38.11
C PRO A 43 40.15 0.56 -38.45
N VAL A 44 39.66 0.89 -39.64
CA VAL A 44 38.49 0.34 -40.35
C VAL A 44 38.73 -1.12 -40.72
N VAL A 45 37.75 -2.00 -40.51
CA VAL A 45 37.71 -3.34 -41.11
C VAL A 45 36.44 -3.47 -41.96
N THR A 46 36.69 -3.75 -43.23
CA THR A 46 35.77 -3.90 -44.35
C THR A 46 34.90 -5.16 -44.22
N ALA A 47 33.61 -5.04 -44.56
CA ALA A 47 32.67 -6.15 -44.64
C ALA A 47 32.92 -7.04 -45.88
N ALA A 48 32.71 -8.35 -45.73
CA ALA A 48 32.62 -9.32 -46.81
C ALA A 48 31.35 -10.20 -46.64
N PRO A 49 30.72 -10.70 -47.74
CA PRO A 49 29.30 -11.06 -47.75
C PRO A 49 29.00 -12.57 -47.59
N SER A 50 27.79 -12.80 -47.05
CA SER A 50 26.77 -13.85 -47.33
C SER A 50 27.12 -15.34 -47.43
N ALA A 51 26.39 -16.15 -46.64
CA ALA A 51 25.77 -17.38 -47.13
C ALA A 51 24.41 -17.60 -46.43
N THR A 52 23.33 -17.57 -47.22
CA THR A 52 21.96 -17.90 -46.81
C THR A 52 21.76 -19.42 -46.85
N PRO A 53 21.35 -20.09 -45.76
CA PRO A 53 20.88 -21.47 -45.85
C PRO A 53 19.40 -21.50 -46.24
N VAL A 54 19.11 -22.13 -47.37
CA VAL A 54 17.77 -22.58 -47.77
C VAL A 54 17.46 -23.84 -46.98
N VAL A 55 16.40 -23.82 -46.16
CA VAL A 55 15.86 -25.04 -45.53
C VAL A 55 14.50 -25.34 -46.14
N THR A 56 14.47 -26.43 -46.90
CA THR A 56 13.30 -27.06 -47.49
C THR A 56 12.35 -27.58 -46.41
N ALA A 57 11.09 -27.17 -46.44
CA ALA A 57 10.06 -27.71 -45.56
C ALA A 57 9.69 -29.14 -45.98
N THR A 58 9.84 -30.09 -45.07
CA THR A 58 9.24 -31.44 -45.14
C THR A 58 8.14 -31.50 -44.07
N PRO A 59 6.91 -31.96 -44.38
CA PRO A 59 5.84 -32.01 -43.39
C PRO A 59 6.05 -33.20 -42.44
N THR A 60 6.37 -32.90 -41.18
CA THR A 60 6.48 -33.90 -40.11
C THR A 60 5.25 -33.83 -39.20
N ALA A 61 4.71 -35.00 -38.89
CA ALA A 61 3.42 -35.25 -38.26
C ALA A 61 3.18 -34.49 -36.94
N THR A 62 1.93 -34.05 -36.77
CA THR A 62 1.38 -33.49 -35.53
C THR A 62 1.52 -34.50 -34.38
N PRO A 63 2.24 -34.18 -33.28
CA PRO A 63 2.19 -34.99 -32.08
C PRO A 63 0.86 -34.73 -31.36
N VAL A 64 0.06 -35.78 -31.20
CA VAL A 64 -1.08 -35.80 -30.28
C VAL A 64 -0.51 -35.75 -28.86
N VAL A 65 -0.71 -34.63 -28.17
CA VAL A 65 -0.34 -34.49 -26.76
C VAL A 65 -1.42 -35.20 -25.94
N THR A 66 -1.09 -36.41 -25.48
CA THR A 66 -1.79 -37.09 -24.39
C THR A 66 -1.69 -36.21 -23.13
N ALA A 67 -2.83 -35.93 -22.50
CA ALA A 67 -2.91 -35.11 -21.30
C ALA A 67 -2.03 -35.68 -20.16
N ALA A 68 -0.99 -34.92 -19.80
CA ALA A 68 -0.20 -35.13 -18.60
C ALA A 68 -0.88 -34.42 -17.41
N PRO A 69 -0.74 -34.94 -16.17
CA PRO A 69 -1.61 -34.61 -15.06
C PRO A 69 -1.52 -33.14 -14.67
N THR A 70 -2.69 -32.55 -14.40
CA THR A 70 -2.89 -31.19 -13.92
C THR A 70 -1.97 -30.90 -12.72
N PRO A 71 -1.06 -29.91 -12.81
CA PRO A 71 -0.40 -29.36 -11.63
C PRO A 71 -1.50 -28.71 -10.78
N THR A 72 -1.64 -29.16 -9.54
CA THR A 72 -2.53 -28.55 -8.55
C THR A 72 -2.27 -27.06 -8.49
N THR A 73 -3.23 -26.29 -8.99
CA THR A 73 -3.33 -24.86 -8.80
C THR A 73 -3.36 -24.58 -7.30
N SER A 74 -2.46 -23.72 -6.83
CA SER A 74 -2.70 -23.01 -5.58
C SER A 74 -3.90 -22.12 -5.85
N THR A 75 -5.10 -22.63 -5.63
CA THR A 75 -6.34 -21.87 -5.74
C THR A 75 -6.21 -20.60 -4.91
N ALA A 76 -6.48 -19.44 -5.52
CA ALA A 76 -6.91 -18.25 -4.79
C ALA A 76 -7.89 -18.70 -3.68
N PRO A 77 -7.82 -18.12 -2.47
CA PRO A 77 -8.65 -18.57 -1.35
C PRO A 77 -10.10 -18.58 -1.80
N THR A 78 -10.61 -19.78 -2.08
CA THR A 78 -12.02 -19.98 -2.34
C THR A 78 -12.65 -19.71 -0.99
N ALA A 79 -13.43 -18.63 -0.90
CA ALA A 79 -14.14 -18.29 0.31
C ALA A 79 -14.91 -19.54 0.75
N THR A 80 -14.43 -20.19 1.81
CA THR A 80 -15.25 -21.15 2.53
C THR A 80 -16.37 -20.30 3.11
N PRO A 81 -17.65 -20.51 2.75
CA PRO A 81 -18.72 -19.71 3.31
C PRO A 81 -18.66 -19.84 4.83
N ALA A 82 -18.42 -18.73 5.52
CA ALA A 82 -18.40 -18.73 6.97
C ALA A 82 -19.77 -19.27 7.47
N PRO A 83 -19.81 -20.11 8.50
CA PRO A 83 -21.05 -20.62 9.04
C PRO A 83 -21.87 -19.43 9.56
N ASN A 84 -23.07 -19.22 8.98
CA ASN A 84 -24.08 -18.28 9.45
C ASN A 84 -23.67 -16.79 9.49
N ALA A 85 -23.81 -16.10 8.35
CA ALA A 85 -23.63 -14.65 8.23
C ALA A 85 -24.63 -13.77 9.05
N ALA A 86 -25.47 -14.35 9.91
CA ALA A 86 -26.44 -13.60 10.72
C ALA A 86 -25.80 -12.57 11.67
N TYR A 87 -24.49 -12.68 11.96
CA TYR A 87 -23.77 -11.68 12.74
C TYR A 87 -23.43 -10.40 11.95
N LYS A 88 -23.53 -10.43 10.61
CA LYS A 88 -23.27 -9.26 9.78
C LYS A 88 -24.53 -8.41 9.63
N PRO A 89 -24.44 -7.08 9.81
CA PRO A 89 -25.54 -6.18 9.49
C PRO A 89 -25.90 -6.30 8.01
N GLN A 90 -27.20 -6.28 7.71
CA GLN A 90 -27.73 -6.33 6.36
C GLN A 90 -28.29 -4.97 6.00
N ILE A 91 -27.76 -4.35 4.94
CA ILE A 91 -28.28 -3.09 4.42
C ILE A 91 -29.39 -3.42 3.43
N THR A 92 -30.59 -2.91 3.71
CA THR A 92 -31.73 -3.01 2.82
C THR A 92 -32.22 -1.61 2.49
N TYR A 93 -32.90 -1.44 1.36
CA TYR A 93 -33.41 -0.14 0.95
C TYR A 93 -34.91 -0.20 0.74
N ILE A 94 -35.64 0.76 1.31
CA ILE A 94 -37.07 0.88 1.03
C ILE A 94 -37.29 1.36 -0.42
N ALA A 95 -38.54 1.25 -0.88
CA ALA A 95 -38.94 1.77 -2.19
C ALA A 95 -38.58 3.26 -2.29
N ALA A 96 -38.06 3.66 -3.47
CA ALA A 96 -37.75 5.06 -3.72
C ALA A 96 -39.04 5.90 -3.63
N PRO A 97 -39.05 7.01 -2.87
CA PRO A 97 -40.21 7.89 -2.79
C PRO A 97 -40.49 8.55 -4.15
N ALA A 98 -41.71 9.05 -4.33
CA ALA A 98 -42.05 9.83 -5.51
C ALA A 98 -41.11 11.05 -5.64
N GLY A 99 -40.57 11.28 -6.84
CA GLY A 99 -39.62 12.37 -7.11
C GLY A 99 -38.16 12.07 -6.74
N TYR A 100 -37.86 10.87 -6.22
CA TYR A 100 -36.47 10.48 -5.95
C TYR A 100 -35.63 10.52 -7.24
N PRO A 101 -34.35 10.92 -7.18
CA PRO A 101 -33.55 11.07 -8.39
C PRO A 101 -33.43 9.76 -9.17
N THR A 102 -33.46 9.89 -10.49
CA THR A 102 -33.15 8.81 -11.44
C THR A 102 -31.66 8.52 -11.50
N ASP A 103 -31.27 7.37 -12.05
CA ASP A 103 -29.86 7.01 -12.23
C ASP A 103 -29.10 8.06 -13.05
N ALA A 104 -29.72 8.63 -14.09
CA ALA A 104 -29.13 9.70 -14.89
C ALA A 104 -28.87 10.97 -14.05
N GLN A 105 -29.80 11.33 -13.16
CA GLN A 105 -29.62 12.46 -12.25
C GLN A 105 -28.53 12.18 -11.20
N PHE A 106 -28.43 10.94 -10.70
CA PHE A 106 -27.32 10.55 -9.81
C PHE A 106 -25.96 10.64 -10.50
N THR A 107 -25.86 10.16 -11.75
CA THR A 107 -24.62 10.30 -12.53
C THR A 107 -24.26 11.77 -12.76
N ALA A 108 -25.22 12.63 -13.08
CA ALA A 108 -24.98 14.06 -13.26
C ALA A 108 -24.52 14.74 -11.96
N ALA A 109 -25.14 14.39 -10.82
CA ALA A 109 -24.76 14.92 -9.51
C ALA A 109 -23.37 14.43 -9.07
N GLU A 110 -23.04 13.17 -9.34
CA GLU A 110 -21.70 12.60 -9.10
C GLU A 110 -20.62 13.37 -9.89
N GLN A 111 -20.86 13.59 -11.19
CA GLN A 111 -19.94 14.33 -12.06
C GLN A 111 -19.75 15.79 -11.62
N ALA A 112 -20.80 16.44 -11.10
CA ALA A 112 -20.74 17.80 -10.59
C ALA A 112 -19.79 17.97 -9.39
N LEU A 113 -19.43 16.87 -8.69
CA LEU A 113 -18.48 16.90 -7.59
C LEU A 113 -17.02 16.78 -8.04
N TYR A 114 -16.73 16.39 -9.28
CA TYR A 114 -15.35 16.13 -9.72
C TYR A 114 -14.44 17.34 -9.63
N SER A 115 -14.94 18.54 -9.95
CA SER A 115 -14.19 19.79 -9.83
C SER A 115 -13.91 20.22 -8.39
N GLN A 116 -14.62 19.63 -7.41
CA GLN A 116 -14.48 19.93 -5.98
C GLN A 116 -13.58 18.91 -5.27
N ALA A 117 -13.21 17.82 -5.94
CA ALA A 117 -12.48 16.70 -5.36
C ALA A 117 -10.98 16.95 -5.13
N GLY A 118 -10.44 18.04 -5.66
CA GLY A 118 -9.05 18.45 -5.46
C GLY A 118 -8.71 19.69 -6.28
N ALA A 119 -7.42 19.87 -6.62
CA ALA A 119 -6.94 21.07 -7.28
C ALA A 119 -7.42 21.25 -8.74
N ASP A 120 -7.87 20.18 -9.40
CA ASP A 120 -8.47 20.24 -10.74
C ASP A 120 -9.53 19.15 -10.95
N SER A 121 -10.32 19.29 -12.02
CA SER A 121 -11.43 18.38 -12.34
C SER A 121 -11.03 16.97 -12.76
N SER A 122 -9.75 16.73 -13.07
CA SER A 122 -9.22 15.42 -13.46
C SER A 122 -8.72 14.58 -12.28
N VAL A 123 -8.72 15.12 -11.06
CA VAL A 123 -8.30 14.42 -9.83
C VAL A 123 -9.00 13.07 -9.68
N ILE A 124 -10.32 13.01 -9.88
CA ILE A 124 -11.07 11.74 -9.77
C ILE A 124 -10.66 10.74 -10.84
N THR A 125 -10.46 11.19 -12.08
CA THR A 125 -9.97 10.33 -13.17
C THR A 125 -8.59 9.76 -12.84
N ARG A 126 -7.65 10.60 -12.38
CA ARG A 126 -6.30 10.15 -11.99
C ARG A 126 -6.32 9.16 -10.82
N ILE A 127 -7.23 9.34 -9.86
CA ILE A 127 -7.40 8.41 -8.76
C ILE A 127 -7.98 7.09 -9.27
N ARG A 128 -9.00 7.13 -10.12
CA ARG A 128 -9.56 5.91 -10.74
C ARG A 128 -8.53 5.11 -11.51
N GLU A 129 -7.68 5.80 -12.28
CA GLU A 129 -6.53 5.17 -12.96
C GLU A 129 -5.56 4.55 -11.96
N ALA A 130 -5.26 5.24 -10.85
CA ALA A 130 -4.38 4.73 -9.81
C ALA A 130 -4.94 3.48 -9.08
N LEU A 131 -6.27 3.39 -8.96
CA LEU A 131 -6.98 2.32 -8.26
C LEU A 131 -7.30 1.10 -9.14
N GLN A 132 -6.96 1.13 -10.43
CA GLN A 132 -7.14 -0.04 -11.29
C GLN A 132 -6.36 -1.24 -10.74
N VAL A 133 -6.99 -2.41 -10.82
CA VAL A 133 -6.36 -3.69 -10.45
C VAL A 133 -6.37 -4.65 -11.63
N ARG A 134 -5.31 -5.44 -11.78
CA ARG A 134 -5.28 -6.51 -12.79
C ARG A 134 -6.08 -7.74 -12.36
N PRO A 135 -6.59 -8.54 -13.30
CA PRO A 135 -7.20 -9.84 -13.00
C PRO A 135 -6.22 -10.79 -12.32
N ASP A 136 -6.72 -11.64 -11.41
CA ASP A 136 -5.87 -12.58 -10.65
C ASP A 136 -5.15 -13.57 -11.55
N ALA A 137 -5.75 -14.01 -12.66
CA ALA A 137 -5.09 -14.88 -13.64
C ALA A 137 -3.79 -14.28 -14.22
N VAL A 138 -3.73 -12.96 -14.41
CA VAL A 138 -2.51 -12.27 -14.86
C VAL A 138 -1.47 -12.24 -13.75
N VAL A 139 -1.91 -12.00 -12.50
CA VAL A 139 -1.03 -11.93 -11.33
C VAL A 139 -0.45 -13.31 -10.99
N ASP A 140 -1.27 -14.36 -11.00
CA ASP A 140 -0.86 -15.72 -10.69
C ASP A 140 0.17 -16.26 -11.69
N ALA A 141 0.09 -15.82 -12.95
CA ALA A 141 1.03 -16.16 -14.03
C ALA A 141 2.39 -15.46 -13.92
N VAL A 142 2.55 -14.44 -13.05
CA VAL A 142 3.82 -13.72 -12.89
C VAL A 142 4.91 -14.65 -12.37
N LYS A 143 6.05 -14.64 -13.09
CA LYS A 143 7.27 -15.35 -12.74
C LYS A 143 8.48 -14.45 -12.97
N ALA A 144 9.47 -14.53 -12.09
CA ALA A 144 10.69 -13.74 -12.24
C ALA A 144 11.37 -14.02 -13.59
N GLY A 145 11.67 -12.98 -14.34
CA GLY A 145 12.30 -13.01 -15.66
C GLY A 145 11.38 -13.39 -16.82
N ALA A 146 10.08 -13.62 -16.59
CA ALA A 146 9.17 -13.99 -17.66
C ALA A 146 8.89 -12.82 -18.60
N THR A 147 9.07 -13.03 -19.91
CA THR A 147 8.81 -12.01 -20.95
C THR A 147 7.32 -11.65 -21.07
N SER A 148 6.44 -12.52 -20.58
CA SER A 148 4.99 -12.28 -20.50
C SER A 148 4.58 -11.42 -19.30
N ASN A 149 5.51 -11.05 -18.41
CA ASN A 149 5.21 -10.20 -17.27
C ASN A 149 4.63 -8.85 -17.74
N PRO A 150 3.72 -8.22 -16.99
CA PRO A 150 3.26 -6.88 -17.31
C PRO A 150 4.37 -5.83 -17.29
N ASP A 151 4.24 -4.74 -18.06
CA ASP A 151 5.28 -3.70 -18.22
C ASP A 151 5.83 -3.16 -16.87
N ASN A 152 4.96 -2.82 -15.92
CA ASN A 152 5.41 -2.33 -14.61
C ASN A 152 6.18 -3.39 -13.79
N VAL A 153 5.92 -4.69 -14.01
CA VAL A 153 6.70 -5.79 -13.42
C VAL A 153 8.06 -5.89 -14.11
N GLN A 154 8.09 -5.89 -15.44
CA GLN A 154 9.34 -5.89 -16.22
C GLN A 154 10.24 -4.69 -15.85
N ARG A 155 9.62 -3.52 -15.58
CA ARG A 155 10.32 -2.34 -15.08
C ARG A 155 10.96 -2.58 -13.73
N VAL A 156 10.22 -3.16 -12.77
CA VAL A 156 10.79 -3.51 -11.45
C VAL A 156 11.96 -4.47 -11.62
N GLU A 157 11.83 -5.50 -12.46
CA GLU A 157 12.90 -6.47 -12.70
C GLU A 157 14.17 -5.84 -13.30
N ARG A 158 14.00 -4.82 -14.15
CA ARG A 158 15.11 -4.05 -14.73
C ARG A 158 15.83 -3.18 -13.70
N VAL A 159 15.12 -2.60 -12.74
CA VAL A 159 15.71 -1.67 -11.75
C VAL A 159 16.06 -2.30 -10.41
N LEU A 160 15.52 -3.48 -10.11
CA LEU A 160 15.72 -4.25 -8.89
C LEU A 160 15.73 -5.74 -9.26
N SER A 161 16.91 -6.33 -9.46
CA SER A 161 17.01 -7.77 -9.66
C SER A 161 16.67 -8.55 -8.38
N GLN A 162 16.36 -9.84 -8.51
CA GLN A 162 16.19 -10.72 -7.35
C GLN A 162 17.43 -10.71 -6.44
N ALA A 163 18.63 -10.74 -7.01
CA ALA A 163 19.87 -10.66 -6.23
C ALA A 163 19.98 -9.35 -5.43
N LYS A 164 19.52 -8.22 -5.99
CA LYS A 164 19.49 -6.94 -5.26
C LYS A 164 18.41 -6.94 -4.17
N PHE A 165 17.24 -7.55 -4.42
CA PHE A 165 16.22 -7.76 -3.39
C PHE A 165 16.73 -8.65 -2.24
N ASP A 166 17.43 -9.75 -2.56
CA ASP A 166 18.07 -10.63 -1.59
C ASP A 166 19.14 -9.91 -0.79
N TYR A 167 19.94 -9.07 -1.46
CA TYR A 167 20.89 -8.18 -0.79
C TYR A 167 20.19 -7.20 0.15
N PHE A 168 19.09 -6.57 -0.25
CA PHE A 168 18.36 -5.63 0.60
C PHE A 168 17.66 -6.27 1.79
N PHE A 169 17.16 -7.49 1.65
CA PHE A 169 16.36 -8.15 2.67
C PHE A 169 16.85 -9.55 2.99
N PRO A 170 18.10 -9.72 3.47
CA PRO A 170 18.67 -11.03 3.74
C PRO A 170 17.96 -11.74 4.89
N VAL A 171 17.49 -11.00 5.92
CA VAL A 171 16.86 -11.55 7.13
C VAL A 171 15.34 -11.59 7.08
N ARG A 172 14.74 -11.35 5.91
CA ARG A 172 13.29 -11.32 5.78
C ARG A 172 12.66 -12.64 6.19
N ASN A 173 11.42 -12.57 6.66
CA ASN A 173 10.58 -13.76 6.79
C ASN A 173 10.48 -14.48 5.42
N VAL A 174 10.61 -15.81 5.41
CA VAL A 174 10.62 -16.64 4.20
C VAL A 174 9.39 -16.46 3.30
N LYS A 175 8.25 -15.97 3.84
CA LYS A 175 7.05 -15.69 3.04
C LYS A 175 7.15 -14.41 2.20
N TYR A 176 8.11 -13.53 2.48
CA TYR A 176 8.43 -12.40 1.63
C TYR A 176 9.37 -12.87 0.50
N THR A 177 8.79 -13.34 -0.59
CA THR A 177 9.55 -13.76 -1.77
C THR A 177 9.61 -12.63 -2.80
N TYR A 178 10.65 -12.65 -3.64
CA TYR A 178 10.75 -11.72 -4.76
C TYR A 178 9.56 -11.87 -5.73
N GLU A 179 9.11 -13.10 -5.98
CA GLU A 179 7.91 -13.35 -6.80
C GLU A 179 6.65 -12.73 -6.17
N ASN A 180 6.48 -12.78 -4.83
CA ASN A 180 5.36 -12.15 -4.15
C ASN A 180 5.40 -10.61 -4.28
N LEU A 181 6.59 -10.00 -4.25
CA LEU A 181 6.75 -8.57 -4.55
C LEU A 181 6.29 -8.27 -5.99
N LEU A 182 6.77 -9.05 -6.97
CA LEU A 182 6.39 -8.89 -8.38
C LEU A 182 4.88 -9.06 -8.60
N LYS A 183 4.25 -10.02 -7.92
CA LYS A 183 2.79 -10.23 -7.93
C LYS A 183 2.02 -9.03 -7.35
N GLY A 184 2.49 -8.48 -6.23
CA GLY A 184 1.95 -7.25 -5.68
C GLY A 184 2.04 -6.07 -6.66
N VAL A 185 3.18 -5.90 -7.32
CA VAL A 185 3.38 -4.89 -8.37
C VAL A 185 2.46 -5.16 -9.57
N ALA A 186 2.32 -6.42 -9.97
CA ALA A 186 1.45 -6.81 -11.08
C ALA A 186 -0.01 -6.48 -10.81
N LYS A 187 -0.49 -6.66 -9.57
CA LYS A 187 -1.88 -6.37 -9.22
C LYS A 187 -2.23 -4.90 -9.40
N PHE A 188 -1.29 -3.98 -9.15
CA PHE A 188 -1.52 -2.53 -9.18
C PHE A 188 -0.68 -1.84 -10.28
N PRO A 189 -1.22 -1.66 -11.50
CA PRO A 189 -0.50 -1.08 -12.64
C PRO A 189 0.08 0.31 -12.38
N ALA A 190 -0.55 1.09 -11.49
CA ALA A 190 -0.11 2.43 -11.14
C ALA A 190 1.23 2.47 -10.38
N TYR A 191 1.58 1.37 -9.69
CA TYR A 191 2.86 1.26 -9.01
C TYR A 191 3.96 0.91 -10.02
N CYS A 192 5.01 1.73 -10.05
CA CYS A 192 6.05 1.67 -11.10
C CYS A 192 5.47 1.72 -12.52
N LYS A 193 4.46 2.56 -12.77
CA LYS A 193 3.85 2.72 -14.10
C LYS A 193 4.78 3.38 -15.12
N THR A 194 4.37 3.32 -16.38
CA THR A 194 5.02 3.99 -17.51
C THR A 194 4.53 5.42 -17.58
N TYR A 195 5.46 6.37 -17.71
CA TYR A 195 5.20 7.79 -17.92
C TYR A 195 5.59 8.17 -19.35
N THR A 196 4.67 8.83 -20.05
CA THR A 196 4.84 9.27 -21.44
C THR A 196 4.92 10.79 -21.57
N ASP A 197 5.03 11.50 -20.44
CA ASP A 197 5.03 12.96 -20.32
C ASP A 197 6.43 13.54 -20.09
N GLY A 198 7.47 12.79 -20.45
CA GLY A 198 8.87 13.18 -20.27
C GLY A 198 9.47 12.85 -18.90
N ARG A 199 8.66 12.37 -17.94
CA ARG A 199 9.19 11.82 -16.69
C ARG A 199 9.93 10.50 -16.91
N ASP A 200 11.04 10.31 -16.20
CA ASP A 200 11.81 9.08 -16.22
C ASP A 200 11.12 7.99 -15.38
N SER A 201 10.53 7.02 -16.07
CA SER A 201 9.77 5.92 -15.43
C SER A 201 10.65 5.02 -14.57
N ASP A 202 11.89 4.78 -14.98
CA ASP A 202 12.79 3.87 -14.29
C ASP A 202 13.37 4.54 -13.05
N LEU A 203 13.75 5.81 -13.15
CA LEU A 203 14.19 6.61 -11.99
C LEU A 203 13.06 6.75 -10.96
N ILE A 204 11.83 7.04 -11.39
CA ILE A 204 10.67 7.12 -10.50
C ILE A 204 10.39 5.76 -9.85
N CYS A 205 10.49 4.65 -10.60
CA CYS A 205 10.31 3.33 -10.02
C CYS A 205 11.38 2.99 -8.98
N LYS A 206 12.66 3.29 -9.24
CA LYS A 206 13.74 3.15 -8.25
C LYS A 206 13.46 3.94 -6.98
N LYS A 207 13.06 5.21 -7.12
CA LYS A 207 12.72 6.06 -5.97
C LYS A 207 11.52 5.52 -5.20
N LEU A 208 10.49 5.06 -5.89
CA LEU A 208 9.30 4.47 -5.26
C LEU A 208 9.63 3.18 -4.50
N LEU A 209 10.48 2.32 -5.06
CA LEU A 209 10.99 1.14 -4.37
C LEU A 209 11.80 1.53 -3.13
N ALA A 210 12.74 2.48 -3.26
CA ALA A 210 13.53 2.97 -2.13
C ALA A 210 12.65 3.54 -1.00
N THR A 211 11.66 4.36 -1.36
CA THR A 211 10.68 4.92 -0.41
C THR A 211 9.93 3.80 0.30
N SER A 212 9.33 2.86 -0.43
CA SER A 212 8.58 1.75 0.16
C SER A 212 9.45 0.87 1.06
N PHE A 213 10.67 0.54 0.62
CA PHE A 213 11.61 -0.30 1.37
C PHE A 213 12.10 0.35 2.65
N ALA A 214 12.34 1.66 2.63
CA ALA A 214 12.67 2.44 3.82
C ALA A 214 11.52 2.42 4.85
N HIS A 215 10.28 2.53 4.37
CA HIS A 215 9.13 2.36 5.24
C HIS A 215 9.04 0.93 5.78
N PHE A 216 9.23 -0.11 4.96
CA PHE A 216 9.20 -1.51 5.39
C PHE A 216 10.25 -1.80 6.48
N ALA A 217 11.45 -1.23 6.37
CA ALA A 217 12.49 -1.37 7.38
C ALA A 217 12.03 -0.87 8.77
N GLN A 218 11.31 0.25 8.83
CA GLN A 218 10.74 0.75 10.09
C GLN A 218 9.51 -0.06 10.54
N GLU A 219 8.61 -0.44 9.62
CA GLU A 219 7.35 -1.11 9.97
C GLU A 219 7.54 -2.57 10.40
N THR A 220 8.52 -3.26 9.80
CA THR A 220 8.64 -4.72 9.91
C THR A 220 10.06 -5.18 10.20
N GLY A 221 11.01 -4.26 10.36
CA GLY A 221 12.41 -4.64 10.56
C GLY A 221 12.71 -5.14 11.97
N ALA A 222 13.74 -5.99 12.08
CA ALA A 222 14.24 -6.41 13.38
C ALA A 222 14.80 -5.23 14.18
N ASN A 223 15.54 -4.34 13.49
CA ASN A 223 16.15 -3.12 14.06
C ASN A 223 17.08 -3.42 15.26
N TRP A 224 17.85 -4.50 15.16
CA TRP A 224 18.80 -4.96 16.18
C TRP A 224 20.23 -4.69 15.72
N PRO A 225 20.96 -3.73 16.33
CA PRO A 225 22.32 -3.37 15.88
C PRO A 225 23.32 -4.54 15.84
N ALA A 226 23.15 -5.53 16.72
CA ALA A 226 24.02 -6.70 16.83
C ALA A 226 23.51 -7.94 16.08
N LEU A 227 22.46 -7.83 15.25
CA LEU A 227 21.93 -8.98 14.52
C LEU A 227 22.93 -9.47 13.46
N THR A 228 23.38 -10.71 13.61
CA THR A 228 24.24 -11.41 12.65
C THR A 228 23.43 -12.47 11.89
N PRO A 229 23.91 -12.97 10.73
CA PRO A 229 23.25 -14.07 10.05
C PRO A 229 23.15 -15.35 10.91
N ALA A 230 24.15 -15.66 11.74
CA ALA A 230 24.08 -16.80 12.67
C ALA A 230 22.87 -16.69 13.61
N THR A 231 22.69 -15.52 14.23
CA THR A 231 21.56 -15.26 15.13
C THR A 231 20.23 -15.31 14.38
N ALA A 232 20.16 -14.68 13.19
CA ALA A 232 18.95 -14.67 12.37
C ALA A 232 18.51 -16.08 11.96
N ARG A 233 19.46 -16.97 11.60
CA ARG A 233 19.18 -18.36 11.23
C ARG A 233 18.67 -19.22 12.38
N GLY A 234 18.84 -18.77 13.62
CA GLY A 234 18.22 -19.40 14.79
C GLY A 234 16.69 -19.27 14.80
N TYR A 235 16.13 -18.33 14.03
CA TYR A 235 14.69 -18.18 13.87
C TYR A 235 14.20 -18.91 12.61
N ALA A 236 13.32 -19.89 12.79
CA ALA A 236 12.85 -20.76 11.71
C ALA A 236 12.23 -19.98 10.53
N ASP A 237 11.49 -18.93 10.84
CA ASP A 237 10.81 -18.07 9.87
C ASP A 237 11.76 -17.19 9.04
N GLN A 238 13.01 -17.02 9.48
CA GLN A 238 14.02 -16.21 8.81
C GLN A 238 15.11 -17.06 8.18
N ASN A 239 15.26 -18.32 8.60
CA ASN A 239 16.28 -19.23 8.08
C ASN A 239 16.05 -19.53 6.60
N ASN A 240 16.82 -18.87 5.73
CA ASN A 240 16.67 -18.90 4.29
C ASN A 240 18.04 -19.05 3.58
N ALA A 241 18.01 -19.35 2.29
CA ALA A 241 19.21 -19.62 1.50
C ALA A 241 20.17 -18.42 1.40
N VAL A 242 19.67 -17.18 1.43
CA VAL A 242 20.49 -15.96 1.36
C VAL A 242 21.36 -15.86 2.62
N LEU A 243 20.76 -16.02 3.80
CA LEU A 243 21.50 -15.97 5.07
C LEU A 243 22.57 -17.04 5.18
N ALA A 244 22.32 -18.23 4.62
CA ALA A 244 23.28 -19.33 4.67
C ALA A 244 24.59 -19.02 3.93
N THR A 245 24.56 -18.10 2.96
CA THR A 245 25.75 -17.71 2.16
C THR A 245 26.52 -16.51 2.72
N MET A 246 26.00 -15.82 3.73
CA MET A 246 26.63 -14.63 4.30
C MET A 246 27.71 -14.99 5.32
N ASP A 247 28.59 -14.03 5.64
CA ASP A 247 29.45 -14.15 6.82
C ASP A 247 28.59 -14.20 8.08
N GLN A 248 28.68 -15.31 8.81
CA GLN A 248 27.79 -15.63 9.91
C GLN A 248 27.97 -14.74 11.14
N ASN A 249 29.11 -14.04 11.28
CA ASN A 249 29.45 -13.27 12.48
C ASN A 249 29.49 -11.76 12.27
N THR A 250 29.36 -11.28 11.02
CA THR A 250 29.31 -9.85 10.73
C THR A 250 27.90 -9.31 10.96
N ALA A 251 27.80 -8.21 11.70
CA ALA A 251 26.53 -7.53 11.96
C ALA A 251 25.88 -7.04 10.65
N ILE A 252 24.59 -7.29 10.52
CA ILE A 252 23.81 -6.90 9.34
C ILE A 252 23.36 -5.43 9.54
N PRO A 253 23.62 -4.52 8.58
CA PRO A 253 23.17 -3.14 8.68
C PRO A 253 21.65 -3.04 8.91
N THR A 254 21.21 -2.13 9.78
CA THR A 254 19.80 -2.03 10.20
C THR A 254 18.83 -1.81 9.05
N PHE A 255 19.20 -1.03 8.02
CA PHE A 255 18.36 -0.83 6.84
C PHE A 255 18.08 -2.14 6.07
N ARG A 256 18.98 -3.13 6.18
CA ARG A 256 18.84 -4.47 5.58
C ARG A 256 18.09 -5.46 6.48
N GLN A 257 17.55 -4.99 7.60
CA GLN A 257 16.82 -5.83 8.54
C GLN A 257 15.30 -5.76 8.37
N GLY A 258 14.80 -5.07 7.34
CA GLY A 258 13.38 -4.98 7.01
C GLY A 258 12.74 -6.32 6.65
N LEU A 259 11.41 -6.37 6.67
CA LEU A 259 10.61 -7.57 6.36
C LEU A 259 10.85 -8.76 7.32
N TRP A 260 11.37 -8.49 8.51
CA TRP A 260 11.57 -9.50 9.55
C TRP A 260 10.22 -10.00 10.09
N PHE A 261 9.34 -9.08 10.46
CA PHE A 261 8.01 -9.37 10.98
C PHE A 261 6.99 -9.47 9.84
N LEU A 262 6.31 -10.61 9.79
CA LEU A 262 5.18 -10.82 8.88
C LEU A 262 3.84 -10.37 9.49
N ARG A 263 3.76 -10.44 10.81
CA ARG A 263 2.63 -10.12 11.67
C ARG A 263 3.11 -9.22 12.79
N GLU A 264 2.21 -8.40 13.31
CA GLU A 264 2.47 -7.53 14.43
C GLU A 264 3.05 -8.31 15.61
N GLN A 265 4.14 -7.80 16.18
CA GLN A 265 4.85 -8.47 17.26
C GLN A 265 3.91 -8.68 18.46
N GLY A 266 3.85 -9.91 18.97
CA GLY A 266 2.99 -10.29 20.10
C GLY A 266 1.57 -10.70 19.71
N MET A 267 1.19 -10.58 18.44
CA MET A 267 -0.12 -11.02 17.95
C MET A 267 -0.05 -12.42 17.33
N GLN A 268 -1.11 -13.20 17.50
CA GLN A 268 -1.23 -14.57 16.97
C GLN A 268 -2.53 -14.74 16.17
N GLU A 269 -2.49 -15.61 15.16
CA GLU A 269 -3.71 -15.94 14.41
C GLU A 269 -4.66 -16.80 15.23
N GLY A 270 -5.96 -16.66 14.99
CA GLY A 270 -6.98 -17.52 15.60
C GLY A 270 -7.28 -17.27 17.08
N THR A 271 -6.47 -16.50 17.80
CA THR A 271 -6.65 -16.19 19.23
C THR A 271 -7.69 -15.11 19.51
N GLY A 272 -8.68 -14.94 18.62
CA GLY A 272 -9.56 -13.78 18.50
C GLY A 272 -9.90 -13.06 19.81
N VAL A 273 -9.26 -11.90 20.05
CA VAL A 273 -9.83 -10.85 20.90
C VAL A 273 -9.29 -9.45 20.54
N GLY A 274 -10.20 -8.57 20.08
CA GLY A 274 -10.27 -7.15 20.44
C GLY A 274 -9.29 -6.14 19.82
N GLY A 275 -8.12 -6.59 19.35
CA GLY A 275 -7.12 -5.68 18.78
C GLY A 275 -7.53 -5.16 17.41
N TYR A 276 -7.42 -3.84 17.20
CA TYR A 276 -7.59 -3.18 15.89
C TYR A 276 -8.93 -3.44 15.22
N GLN A 277 -10.04 -3.24 15.93
CA GLN A 277 -11.36 -3.53 15.37
C GLN A 277 -12.40 -2.47 15.74
N ASP A 278 -13.27 -2.16 14.78
CA ASP A 278 -14.50 -1.41 14.93
C ASP A 278 -15.66 -2.29 14.46
N CYS A 279 -16.15 -3.15 15.37
CA CYS A 279 -17.12 -4.20 15.03
C CYS A 279 -18.55 -3.78 15.32
N PHE A 280 -19.48 -4.25 14.48
CA PHE A 280 -20.89 -3.93 14.61
C PHE A 280 -21.49 -4.69 15.79
N THR A 281 -22.10 -3.96 16.73
CA THR A 281 -22.71 -4.52 17.94
C THR A 281 -24.21 -4.22 18.04
N GLY A 282 -24.79 -3.52 17.05
CA GLY A 282 -26.20 -3.14 17.00
C GLY A 282 -26.40 -1.64 16.84
N ALA A 283 -27.53 -1.12 17.35
CA ALA A 283 -27.83 0.30 17.32
C ALA A 283 -26.71 1.12 18.00
N GLY A 284 -26.32 2.24 17.38
CA GLY A 284 -25.21 3.09 17.87
C GLY A 284 -23.81 2.67 17.41
N SER A 285 -23.67 1.59 16.65
CA SER A 285 -22.39 1.23 16.02
C SER A 285 -21.97 2.26 14.96
N SER A 286 -20.68 2.35 14.68
CA SER A 286 -20.16 3.29 13.67
C SER A 286 -20.62 2.90 12.26
N ILE A 287 -20.63 3.86 11.34
CA ILE A 287 -20.88 3.55 9.93
C ILE A 287 -19.83 2.60 9.34
N PHE A 288 -18.57 2.67 9.78
CA PHE A 288 -17.53 1.75 9.31
C PHE A 288 -17.83 0.31 9.69
N SER A 289 -18.29 0.07 10.90
CA SER A 289 -18.64 -1.26 11.36
C SER A 289 -19.83 -1.87 10.59
N ILE A 290 -20.70 -1.03 10.02
CA ILE A 290 -21.82 -1.47 9.16
C ILE A 290 -21.30 -1.99 7.82
N PHE A 291 -20.38 -1.26 7.17
CA PHE A 291 -19.89 -1.59 5.82
C PHE A 291 -18.67 -2.52 5.82
N TYR A 292 -17.89 -2.49 6.89
CA TYR A 292 -16.67 -3.28 7.11
C TYR A 292 -16.83 -4.15 8.36
N ALA A 293 -17.94 -4.90 8.40
CA ALA A 293 -18.28 -5.75 9.53
C ALA A 293 -17.18 -6.77 9.83
N CYS A 294 -16.76 -6.84 11.10
CA CYS A 294 -15.77 -7.80 11.53
C CYS A 294 -16.26 -9.23 11.32
N GLY A 295 -15.42 -10.08 10.73
CA GLY A 295 -15.62 -11.53 10.70
C GLY A 295 -15.59 -12.14 12.10
N GLN A 296 -16.19 -13.32 12.24
CA GLN A 296 -16.17 -14.11 13.47
C GLN A 296 -15.48 -15.46 13.24
N ASN A 297 -14.77 -15.96 14.25
CA ASN A 297 -14.27 -17.34 14.25
C ASN A 297 -15.41 -18.35 14.51
N ALA A 298 -15.09 -19.65 14.47
CA ALA A 298 -16.06 -20.72 14.69
C ALA A 298 -16.73 -20.67 16.09
N GLN A 299 -16.12 -19.97 17.05
CA GLN A 299 -16.63 -19.75 18.41
C GLN A 299 -17.50 -18.48 18.52
N GLY A 300 -17.75 -17.77 17.41
CA GLY A 300 -18.53 -16.53 17.40
C GLY A 300 -17.79 -15.30 17.93
N GLN A 301 -16.46 -15.39 18.12
CA GLN A 301 -15.64 -14.28 18.57
C GLN A 301 -15.15 -13.47 17.37
N PHE A 302 -15.15 -12.14 17.49
CA PHE A 302 -14.64 -11.27 16.41
C PHE A 302 -13.15 -11.49 16.16
N LEU A 303 -12.79 -11.52 14.88
CA LEU A 303 -11.41 -11.61 14.41
C LEU A 303 -10.67 -10.30 14.68
N SER A 304 -9.35 -10.40 14.92
CA SER A 304 -8.48 -9.24 15.09
C SER A 304 -7.80 -8.84 13.77
N TYR A 305 -7.80 -7.53 13.50
CA TYR A 305 -7.19 -6.94 12.31
C TYR A 305 -5.88 -6.24 12.66
N PHE A 306 -5.03 -6.90 13.42
CA PHE A 306 -3.66 -6.45 13.70
C PHE A 306 -2.79 -6.38 12.44
N GLY A 307 -1.60 -5.77 12.58
CA GLY A 307 -0.68 -5.53 11.48
C GLY A 307 -0.26 -6.81 10.74
N ARG A 308 -0.48 -6.85 9.43
CA ARG A 308 0.01 -7.92 8.54
C ARG A 308 0.73 -7.35 7.32
N GLY A 309 1.71 -8.11 6.81
CA GLY A 309 2.45 -7.77 5.61
C GLY A 309 3.44 -6.61 5.80
N SER A 310 4.02 -6.16 4.69
CA SER A 310 5.21 -5.30 4.68
C SER A 310 4.96 -3.87 5.18
N LYS A 311 3.69 -3.43 5.20
CA LYS A 311 3.27 -2.13 5.73
C LYS A 311 2.55 -2.23 7.08
N GLN A 312 2.36 -3.44 7.61
CA GLN A 312 1.53 -3.71 8.78
C GLN A 312 0.10 -3.16 8.60
N LEU A 313 -0.62 -3.69 7.60
CA LEU A 313 -2.02 -3.32 7.39
C LEU A 313 -2.84 -3.70 8.63
N SER A 314 -3.51 -2.73 9.23
CA SER A 314 -4.30 -2.89 10.47
C SER A 314 -5.68 -2.26 10.34
N TRP A 315 -6.62 -2.70 11.18
CA TRP A 315 -8.03 -2.29 11.25
C TRP A 315 -8.95 -2.82 10.15
N ASN A 316 -10.14 -3.27 10.54
CA ASN A 316 -11.18 -3.73 9.61
C ASN A 316 -11.52 -2.69 8.54
N TYR A 317 -11.52 -1.40 8.88
CA TYR A 317 -11.76 -0.32 7.92
C TYR A 317 -10.60 -0.04 6.96
N ASN A 318 -9.48 -0.76 7.05
CA ASN A 318 -8.46 -0.83 5.99
C ASN A 318 -8.51 -2.18 5.25
N TYR A 319 -8.73 -3.30 5.94
CA TYR A 319 -8.92 -4.61 5.30
C TYR A 319 -10.13 -4.64 4.38
N GLY A 320 -11.25 -4.02 4.79
CA GLY A 320 -12.47 -3.93 4.00
C GLY A 320 -12.28 -3.20 2.67
N PRO A 321 -11.80 -1.94 2.64
CA PRO A 321 -11.48 -1.23 1.41
C PRO A 321 -10.43 -1.93 0.54
N PHE A 322 -9.41 -2.54 1.15
CA PHE A 322 -8.42 -3.32 0.41
C PHE A 322 -9.08 -4.52 -0.28
N SER A 323 -9.91 -5.27 0.46
CA SER A 323 -10.70 -6.39 -0.08
C SER A 323 -11.63 -5.94 -1.21
N LYS A 324 -12.38 -4.84 -1.02
CA LYS A 324 -13.26 -4.26 -2.05
C LYS A 324 -12.45 -3.88 -3.31
N SER A 325 -11.25 -3.33 -3.15
CA SER A 325 -10.39 -2.94 -4.27
C SER A 325 -9.93 -4.15 -5.09
N LEU A 326 -9.67 -5.29 -4.43
CA LEU A 326 -9.17 -6.49 -5.10
C LEU A 326 -10.28 -7.37 -5.69
N TYR A 327 -11.39 -7.50 -4.96
CA TYR A 327 -12.40 -8.53 -5.17
C TYR A 327 -13.81 -8.00 -5.39
N GLY A 328 -14.03 -6.68 -5.26
CA GLY A 328 -15.38 -6.09 -5.28
C GLY A 328 -16.21 -6.40 -4.02
N ASP A 329 -15.68 -7.19 -3.08
CA ASP A 329 -16.34 -7.59 -1.83
C ASP A 329 -15.44 -7.27 -0.64
N THR A 330 -16.00 -6.61 0.37
CA THR A 330 -15.29 -6.26 1.62
C THR A 330 -14.99 -7.50 2.47
N ASN A 331 -15.76 -8.57 2.33
CA ASN A 331 -15.76 -9.69 3.27
C ASN A 331 -14.64 -10.71 3.03
N VAL A 332 -14.10 -10.80 1.81
CA VAL A 332 -13.06 -11.80 1.46
C VAL A 332 -11.89 -11.73 2.44
N LEU A 333 -11.37 -10.53 2.70
CA LEU A 333 -10.28 -10.33 3.68
C LEU A 333 -10.77 -10.02 5.10
N LEU A 334 -12.03 -9.60 5.28
CA LEU A 334 -12.56 -9.40 6.64
C LEU A 334 -12.84 -10.74 7.35
N ASP A 335 -13.24 -11.77 6.59
CA ASP A 335 -13.48 -13.11 7.12
C ASP A 335 -12.19 -13.95 7.16
N ASN A 336 -11.20 -13.63 6.32
CA ASN A 336 -9.93 -14.36 6.24
C ASN A 336 -8.71 -13.42 6.30
N PRO A 337 -8.52 -12.62 7.36
CA PRO A 337 -7.47 -11.60 7.39
C PRO A 337 -6.04 -12.17 7.34
N SER A 338 -5.82 -13.42 7.75
CA SER A 338 -4.50 -14.09 7.75
C SER A 338 -3.87 -14.19 6.36
N VAL A 339 -4.68 -14.28 5.30
CA VAL A 339 -4.18 -14.41 3.92
C VAL A 339 -3.39 -13.19 3.46
N VAL A 340 -3.58 -12.03 4.10
CA VAL A 340 -2.76 -10.83 3.85
C VAL A 340 -1.30 -11.07 4.22
N ALA A 341 -1.01 -11.87 5.25
CA ALA A 341 0.36 -12.23 5.61
C ALA A 341 0.89 -13.41 4.76
N ASP A 342 0.04 -14.39 4.48
CA ASP A 342 0.52 -15.71 4.01
C ASP A 342 0.61 -15.86 2.49
N THR A 343 0.21 -14.85 1.72
CA THR A 343 0.21 -14.85 0.26
C THR A 343 0.96 -13.64 -0.31
N TRP A 344 0.95 -13.45 -1.64
CA TRP A 344 1.49 -12.25 -2.29
C TRP A 344 0.83 -10.93 -1.84
N LEU A 345 -0.31 -11.03 -1.14
CA LEU A 345 -0.95 -9.89 -0.48
C LEU A 345 -0.08 -9.22 0.58
N ASN A 346 0.98 -9.89 1.04
CA ASN A 346 1.92 -9.34 2.02
C ASN A 346 2.72 -8.15 1.48
N PHE A 347 2.91 -8.06 0.16
CA PHE A 347 3.39 -6.84 -0.51
C PHE A 347 2.26 -6.04 -1.13
N ALA A 348 1.22 -6.70 -1.65
CA ALA A 348 0.12 -6.02 -2.33
C ALA A 348 -0.62 -5.03 -1.43
N SER A 349 -0.80 -5.35 -0.14
CA SER A 349 -1.42 -4.44 0.83
C SER A 349 -0.65 -3.13 0.99
N ALA A 350 0.69 -3.18 0.98
CA ALA A 350 1.53 -1.99 1.04
C ALA A 350 1.49 -1.19 -0.27
N ILE A 351 1.49 -1.88 -1.41
CA ILE A 351 1.40 -1.25 -2.74
C ILE A 351 0.03 -0.59 -2.92
N TRP A 352 -1.05 -1.25 -2.49
CA TRP A 352 -2.38 -0.68 -2.41
C TRP A 352 -2.37 0.61 -1.59
N PHE A 353 -1.81 0.58 -0.37
CA PHE A 353 -1.70 1.77 0.46
C PHE A 353 -0.92 2.91 -0.23
N ALA A 354 0.11 2.57 -1.02
CA ALA A 354 0.88 3.56 -1.76
C ALA A 354 0.09 4.27 -2.87
N VAL A 355 -0.86 3.58 -3.50
CA VAL A 355 -1.68 4.12 -4.61
C VAL A 355 -3.06 4.61 -4.17
N TYR A 356 -3.52 4.23 -2.97
CA TYR A 356 -4.85 4.51 -2.47
C TYR A 356 -4.89 5.85 -1.69
N PRO A 357 -5.77 6.79 -2.03
CA PRO A 357 -5.89 8.06 -1.31
C PRO A 357 -6.58 7.89 0.04
N GLN A 358 -6.09 8.59 1.06
CA GLN A 358 -6.72 8.68 2.37
C GLN A 358 -6.95 10.14 2.74
N SER A 359 -7.99 10.75 2.15
CA SER A 359 -8.38 12.15 2.33
C SER A 359 -8.12 12.68 3.75
N PRO A 360 -7.46 13.85 3.88
CA PRO A 360 -6.97 14.72 2.80
C PRO A 360 -5.66 14.23 2.16
N LYS A 361 -5.05 13.13 2.61
CA LYS A 361 -3.75 12.66 2.11
C LYS A 361 -3.87 12.14 0.66
N PRO A 362 -2.98 12.55 -0.27
CA PRO A 362 -2.92 11.97 -1.61
C PRO A 362 -2.44 10.52 -1.58
N PRO A 363 -2.53 9.80 -2.71
CA PRO A 363 -1.69 8.63 -2.96
C PRO A 363 -0.22 8.97 -2.71
N MET A 364 0.50 8.11 -1.99
CA MET A 364 1.94 8.29 -1.74
C MET A 364 2.74 8.37 -3.05
N THR A 365 2.30 7.64 -4.09
CA THR A 365 2.91 7.69 -5.42
C THR A 365 2.95 9.10 -6.01
N TRP A 366 1.98 9.98 -5.72
CA TRP A 366 1.95 11.34 -6.25
C TRP A 366 3.03 12.25 -5.66
N VAL A 367 3.51 11.94 -4.46
CA VAL A 367 4.67 12.61 -3.86
C VAL A 367 5.94 12.18 -4.57
N VAL A 368 6.07 10.88 -4.86
CA VAL A 368 7.29 10.29 -5.42
C VAL A 368 7.47 10.58 -6.91
N ASP A 369 6.38 10.52 -7.68
CA ASP A 369 6.41 10.70 -9.14
C ASP A 369 6.36 12.18 -9.59
N GLY A 370 6.29 13.10 -8.62
CA GLY A 370 6.25 14.54 -8.86
C GLY A 370 4.91 15.08 -9.37
N THR A 371 3.82 14.30 -9.30
CA THR A 371 2.46 14.76 -9.60
C THR A 371 2.03 15.87 -8.64
N TRP A 372 2.40 15.77 -7.36
CA TRP A 372 2.20 16.86 -6.41
C TRP A 372 3.18 18.00 -6.68
N LYS A 373 2.62 19.17 -6.99
CA LYS A 373 3.33 20.45 -7.06
C LYS A 373 2.84 21.33 -5.90
N PRO A 374 3.64 21.55 -4.85
CA PRO A 374 3.20 22.29 -3.67
C PRO A 374 2.71 23.69 -4.01
N ASN A 375 1.62 24.11 -3.37
CA ASN A 375 1.14 25.49 -3.41
C ASN A 375 1.46 26.24 -2.10
N GLN A 376 0.97 27.47 -1.95
CA GLN A 376 1.24 28.28 -0.76
C GLN A 376 0.70 27.66 0.54
N VAL A 377 -0.39 26.90 0.50
CA VAL A 377 -0.93 26.18 1.66
C VAL A 377 0.06 25.11 2.11
N ASP A 378 0.59 24.34 1.16
CA ASP A 378 1.61 23.33 1.43
C ASP A 378 2.88 23.95 2.04
N VAL A 379 3.37 25.03 1.44
CA VAL A 379 4.56 25.75 1.94
C VAL A 379 4.33 26.29 3.36
N ALA A 380 3.17 26.90 3.63
CA ALA A 380 2.81 27.40 4.97
C ALA A 380 2.65 26.28 6.01
N ASN A 381 2.36 25.06 5.56
CA ASN A 381 2.34 23.85 6.37
C ASN A 381 3.70 23.17 6.49
N GLY A 382 4.78 23.74 5.96
CA GLY A 382 6.10 23.12 5.97
C GLY A 382 6.13 21.79 5.20
N MET A 383 5.31 21.68 4.15
CA MET A 383 5.25 20.54 3.25
C MET A 383 6.05 20.85 1.99
N SER A 384 6.92 19.92 1.60
CA SER A 384 7.73 19.99 0.38
C SER A 384 7.91 18.59 -0.20
N PRO A 385 8.17 18.42 -1.52
CA PRO A 385 8.38 17.12 -2.13
C PRO A 385 9.61 16.42 -1.52
N GLY A 386 9.44 15.16 -1.18
CA GLY A 386 10.48 14.37 -0.55
C GLY A 386 9.92 13.32 0.40
N PHE A 387 10.83 12.57 1.00
CA PHE A 387 10.52 11.45 1.89
C PHE A 387 9.76 11.85 3.17
N GLY A 388 9.93 13.07 3.66
CA GLY A 388 9.18 13.55 4.83
C GLY A 388 7.67 13.56 4.60
N ALA A 389 7.23 13.92 3.40
CA ALA A 389 5.82 13.89 3.03
C ALA A 389 5.26 12.46 2.95
N THR A 390 6.07 11.47 2.54
CA THR A 390 5.64 10.06 2.52
C THR A 390 5.52 9.47 3.93
N THR A 391 6.45 9.83 4.83
CA THR A 391 6.33 9.55 6.27
C THR A 391 5.04 10.15 6.85
N TYR A 392 4.71 11.39 6.49
CA TYR A 392 3.46 12.02 6.94
C TYR A 392 2.22 11.25 6.45
N ILE A 393 2.19 10.83 5.19
CA ILE A 393 1.08 10.04 4.64
C ILE A 393 0.89 8.76 5.46
N ILE A 394 1.98 8.04 5.71
CA ILE A 394 1.97 6.76 6.42
C ILE A 394 1.56 6.91 7.89
N ASN A 395 2.19 7.81 8.65
CA ASN A 395 1.98 7.86 10.10
C ASN A 395 2.17 9.26 10.71
N GLY A 396 1.85 10.32 9.96
CA GLY A 396 2.08 11.70 10.39
C GLY A 396 1.41 12.12 11.70
N GLY A 397 0.28 11.49 12.07
CA GLY A 397 -0.39 11.78 13.34
C GLY A 397 0.44 11.39 14.58
N ILE A 398 1.38 10.47 14.41
CA ILE A 398 2.27 9.96 15.47
C ILE A 398 3.70 10.51 15.28
N GLU A 399 4.22 10.49 14.06
CA GLU A 399 5.65 10.73 13.78
C GLU A 399 5.99 12.17 13.37
N CYS A 400 5.00 12.99 13.00
CA CYS A 400 5.21 14.30 12.37
C CYS A 400 4.47 15.44 13.11
N GLY A 401 4.82 16.69 12.78
CA GLY A 401 4.12 17.88 13.28
C GLY A 401 4.23 18.12 14.79
N LYS A 402 5.26 17.59 15.45
CA LYS A 402 5.53 17.75 16.89
C LYS A 402 6.65 18.76 17.22
N GLY A 403 7.21 19.42 16.20
CA GLY A 403 8.31 20.38 16.32
C GLY A 403 9.70 19.76 16.19
N SER A 404 9.84 18.45 16.39
CA SER A 404 11.08 17.69 16.22
C SER A 404 10.82 16.35 15.52
N GLU A 405 11.87 15.74 14.98
CA GLU A 405 11.79 14.40 14.37
C GLU A 405 11.57 13.32 15.43
N ALA A 406 10.57 12.46 15.20
CA ALA A 406 10.43 11.22 15.95
C ALA A 406 11.56 10.23 15.59
N SER A 407 11.96 9.38 16.54
CA SER A 407 13.00 8.36 16.29
C SER A 407 12.62 7.39 15.17
N GLN A 408 11.33 7.06 15.05
CA GLN A 408 10.79 6.25 13.96
C GLN A 408 11.00 6.92 12.60
N SER A 409 10.78 8.24 12.51
CA SER A 409 11.03 9.02 11.29
C SER A 409 12.53 9.02 10.94
N LEU A 410 13.41 9.21 11.94
CA LEU A 410 14.86 9.15 11.74
C LEU A 410 15.33 7.79 11.21
N ASN A 411 14.77 6.68 11.72
CA ASN A 411 15.06 5.34 11.22
C ASN A 411 14.65 5.17 9.75
N ARG A 412 13.45 5.65 9.39
CA ARG A 412 12.98 5.63 7.99
C ARG A 412 13.91 6.44 7.10
N ILE A 413 14.33 7.63 7.53
CA ILE A 413 15.24 8.51 6.79
C ILE A 413 16.60 7.83 6.58
N ALA A 414 17.14 7.18 7.62
CA ALA A 414 18.41 6.46 7.54
C ALA A 414 18.32 5.31 6.51
N ALA A 415 17.25 4.52 6.56
CA ALA A 415 17.03 3.46 5.57
C ALA A 415 16.84 4.01 4.15
N TYR A 416 16.09 5.10 3.99
CA TYR A 416 15.86 5.74 2.69
C TYR A 416 17.16 6.18 2.03
N LYS A 417 18.05 6.83 2.78
CA LYS A 417 19.38 7.25 2.28
C LYS A 417 20.21 6.07 1.76
N GLU A 418 20.19 4.94 2.46
CA GLU A 418 20.93 3.76 2.02
C GLU A 418 20.30 3.11 0.78
N PHE A 419 18.96 2.95 0.76
CA PHE A 419 18.29 2.38 -0.42
C PHE A 419 18.42 3.24 -1.68
N THR A 420 18.33 4.57 -1.56
CA THR A 420 18.50 5.47 -2.71
C THR A 420 19.93 5.47 -3.22
N LYS A 421 20.92 5.48 -2.32
CA LYS A 421 22.34 5.30 -2.67
C LYS A 421 22.56 3.99 -3.43
N GLU A 422 22.04 2.88 -2.92
CA GLU A 422 22.20 1.54 -3.50
C GLU A 422 21.48 1.36 -4.85
N LEU A 423 20.45 2.17 -5.14
CA LEU A 423 19.72 2.19 -6.40
C LEU A 423 20.18 3.30 -7.36
N GLY A 424 21.10 4.16 -6.92
CA GLY A 424 21.60 5.29 -7.71
C GLY A 424 20.56 6.38 -7.94
N VAL A 425 19.75 6.70 -6.91
CA VAL A 425 18.75 7.77 -6.94
C VAL A 425 19.33 9.00 -6.24
N ASP A 426 19.39 10.12 -6.94
CA ASP A 426 19.73 11.41 -6.34
C ASP A 426 18.56 11.95 -5.53
N ILE A 427 18.82 12.30 -4.28
CA ILE A 427 17.86 12.87 -3.33
C ILE A 427 18.27 14.27 -2.87
N THR A 428 19.24 14.88 -3.55
CA THR A 428 19.68 16.24 -3.26
C THR A 428 18.50 17.21 -3.40
N GLY A 429 18.28 18.03 -2.37
CA GLY A 429 17.18 19.00 -2.33
C GLY A 429 15.82 18.43 -1.89
N GLU A 430 15.71 17.14 -1.58
CA GLU A 430 14.48 16.58 -1.00
C GLU A 430 14.30 16.94 0.47
N GLN A 431 13.06 17.24 0.86
CA GLN A 431 12.70 17.33 2.27
C GLN A 431 12.54 15.92 2.86
N LEU A 432 13.55 15.47 3.63
CA LEU A 432 13.52 14.13 4.23
C LEU A 432 12.77 14.06 5.56
N THR A 433 12.73 15.17 6.29
CA THR A 433 12.14 15.31 7.64
C THR A 433 10.68 15.75 7.59
N CYS A 434 9.89 15.44 8.63
CA CYS A 434 8.46 15.79 8.74
C CYS A 434 8.04 16.36 10.12
N GLY A 435 8.97 16.49 11.05
CA GLY A 435 8.73 16.82 12.46
C GLY A 435 8.08 18.19 12.65
N THR A 436 8.33 19.12 11.73
CA THR A 436 7.69 20.44 11.71
C THR A 436 6.55 20.55 10.68
N SER A 437 6.33 19.53 9.87
CA SER A 437 5.30 19.51 8.84
C SER A 437 3.91 19.36 9.44
N LYS A 438 2.99 20.27 9.07
CA LYS A 438 1.59 20.26 9.52
C LYS A 438 0.70 19.34 8.68
N GLY A 439 1.20 18.86 7.54
CA GLY A 439 0.51 17.90 6.68
C GLY A 439 -0.30 18.50 5.55
N PHE A 440 -0.98 17.60 4.84
CA PHE A 440 -1.98 17.95 3.82
C PHE A 440 -3.27 18.38 4.49
N THR A 441 -3.74 19.58 4.18
CA THR A 441 -5.01 20.13 4.69
C THR A 441 -5.93 20.47 3.54
N ASP A 442 -7.14 20.97 3.83
CA ASP A 442 -7.94 21.58 2.78
C ASP A 442 -7.16 22.71 2.10
N GLY A 443 -7.29 22.82 0.78
CA GLY A 443 -6.53 23.75 -0.06
C GLY A 443 -5.11 23.32 -0.41
N SER A 444 -4.54 22.26 0.18
CA SER A 444 -3.26 21.68 -0.28
C SER A 444 -3.35 21.21 -1.73
N ALA A 445 -2.29 21.37 -2.52
CA ALA A 445 -2.34 21.10 -3.97
C ALA A 445 -2.59 19.62 -4.31
N ALA A 446 -2.14 18.70 -3.45
CA ALA A 446 -2.41 17.28 -3.58
C ALA A 446 -3.48 16.77 -2.62
N ALA A 447 -4.16 17.64 -1.86
CA ALA A 447 -5.25 17.16 -1.03
C ALA A 447 -6.38 16.62 -1.89
N THR A 448 -6.85 15.43 -1.56
CA THR A 448 -7.96 14.77 -2.27
C THR A 448 -9.18 14.74 -1.35
N LYS A 449 -10.35 15.08 -1.90
CA LYS A 449 -11.67 14.96 -1.26
C LYS A 449 -12.46 13.95 -2.06
N THR A 450 -12.30 12.67 -1.73
CA THR A 450 -12.94 11.58 -2.48
C THR A 450 -14.04 10.87 -1.72
N TYR A 451 -14.10 11.01 -0.40
CA TYR A 451 -15.14 10.36 0.39
C TYR A 451 -16.46 11.12 0.29
N LEU A 452 -17.56 10.41 0.44
CA LEU A 452 -18.90 10.95 0.35
C LEU A 452 -19.65 10.79 1.68
N ASP A 453 -20.40 11.81 2.06
CA ASP A 453 -21.28 11.78 3.24
C ASP A 453 -22.61 12.47 2.93
N LYS A 454 -23.59 12.33 3.83
CA LYS A 454 -24.93 12.90 3.70
C LYS A 454 -24.88 14.41 3.42
N GLY A 455 -25.59 14.84 2.38
CA GLY A 455 -25.86 16.24 2.09
C GLY A 455 -27.01 16.75 2.96
N TRP A 456 -26.77 17.82 3.72
CA TRP A 456 -27.75 18.36 4.68
C TRP A 456 -28.58 19.53 4.15
N ASN A 457 -28.43 19.87 2.87
CA ASN A 457 -29.13 21.00 2.26
C ASN A 457 -30.65 20.78 2.28
N TYR A 458 -31.41 21.83 2.62
CA TYR A 458 -32.86 21.80 2.58
C TYR A 458 -33.38 21.95 1.15
N ASN A 459 -34.38 21.15 0.78
CA ASN A 459 -35.11 21.26 -0.49
C ASN A 459 -36.62 21.18 -0.25
N ALA A 460 -37.31 22.31 -0.36
CA ALA A 460 -38.75 22.42 -0.13
C ALA A 460 -39.62 21.57 -1.06
N ASN A 461 -39.09 21.16 -2.23
CA ASN A 461 -39.81 20.34 -3.19
C ASN A 461 -39.79 18.85 -2.83
N ASN A 462 -38.93 18.44 -1.89
CA ASN A 462 -38.78 17.05 -1.48
C ASN A 462 -39.56 16.80 -0.18
N PRO A 463 -40.23 15.64 -0.03
CA PRO A 463 -40.87 15.24 1.22
C PRO A 463 -39.94 15.37 2.43
N GLY A 464 -40.38 16.05 3.48
CA GLY A 464 -39.57 16.29 4.67
C GLY A 464 -38.41 17.27 4.48
N GLY A 465 -38.30 17.94 3.33
CA GLY A 465 -37.28 18.97 3.09
C GLY A 465 -35.88 18.43 2.80
N VAL A 466 -35.71 17.14 2.57
CA VAL A 466 -34.39 16.50 2.43
C VAL A 466 -33.75 16.77 1.07
N SER A 467 -32.42 16.75 1.00
CA SER A 467 -31.67 17.01 -0.24
C SER A 467 -31.75 15.89 -1.28
N TRP A 468 -31.85 14.63 -0.83
CA TRP A 468 -31.50 13.44 -1.62
C TRP A 468 -30.15 13.55 -2.32
N SER A 469 -29.15 14.06 -1.62
CA SER A 469 -27.79 14.19 -2.14
C SER A 469 -26.74 13.77 -1.11
N CYS A 470 -25.59 13.35 -1.63
CA CYS A 470 -24.35 13.28 -0.86
C CYS A 470 -23.41 14.40 -1.30
N GLN A 471 -22.45 14.72 -0.44
CA GLN A 471 -21.43 15.74 -0.63
C GLN A 471 -20.05 15.15 -0.33
N LEU A 472 -19.00 15.84 -0.80
CA LEU A 472 -17.63 15.46 -0.49
C LEU A 472 -17.31 15.65 0.99
N ALA A 473 -16.65 14.66 1.58
CA ALA A 473 -16.14 14.68 2.94
C ALA A 473 -14.61 14.77 2.94
N THR A 474 -14.06 15.47 3.93
CA THR A 474 -12.60 15.57 4.15
C THR A 474 -12.06 14.46 5.04
N TYR A 475 -12.93 13.58 5.53
CA TYR A 475 -12.64 12.41 6.34
C TYR A 475 -13.09 11.14 5.63
N GLN A 476 -12.56 9.99 6.06
CA GLN A 476 -12.93 8.70 5.47
C GLN A 476 -14.40 8.35 5.77
N THR A 477 -15.07 7.78 4.79
CA THR A 477 -16.40 7.14 4.90
C THR A 477 -16.40 5.86 4.07
N PRO A 478 -17.46 5.01 4.14
CA PRO A 478 -17.54 3.82 3.30
C PRO A 478 -17.77 4.08 1.81
N PHE A 479 -18.11 5.32 1.44
CA PHE A 479 -18.42 5.71 0.07
C PHE A 479 -17.30 6.57 -0.48
N ASN A 480 -16.82 6.22 -1.67
CA ASN A 480 -15.73 6.95 -2.31
C ASN A 480 -16.11 7.27 -3.76
N LEU A 481 -16.08 8.56 -4.11
CA LEU A 481 -16.38 9.10 -5.44
C LEU A 481 -15.50 8.50 -6.55
N ALA A 482 -14.33 7.97 -6.20
CA ALA A 482 -13.50 7.23 -7.15
C ALA A 482 -14.15 5.90 -7.58
N ASN A 483 -14.98 5.28 -6.76
CA ASN A 483 -15.72 4.07 -7.13
C ASN A 483 -16.99 4.47 -7.89
N ALA A 484 -17.17 3.94 -9.09
CA ALA A 484 -18.38 4.17 -9.86
C ALA A 484 -19.62 3.68 -9.09
N GLY A 485 -20.64 4.53 -8.98
CA GLY A 485 -21.91 4.19 -8.31
C GLY A 485 -21.93 4.40 -6.79
N ASP A 486 -20.79 4.67 -6.15
CA ASP A 486 -20.74 4.93 -4.70
C ASP A 486 -21.51 6.23 -4.34
N TYR A 487 -21.68 7.18 -5.27
CA TYR A 487 -22.55 8.34 -5.04
C TYR A 487 -24.01 7.94 -4.80
N LYS A 488 -24.57 7.14 -5.71
CA LYS A 488 -25.92 6.61 -5.55
C LYS A 488 -26.01 5.74 -4.31
N ALA A 489 -25.02 4.88 -4.04
CA ALA A 489 -25.00 4.05 -2.84
C ALA A 489 -25.01 4.87 -1.54
N CYS A 490 -24.31 6.01 -1.52
CA CYS A 490 -24.32 6.96 -0.42
C CYS A 490 -25.71 7.56 -0.20
N VAL A 491 -26.34 8.09 -1.27
CA VAL A 491 -27.70 8.67 -1.16
C VAL A 491 -28.71 7.59 -0.76
N ASP A 492 -28.63 6.40 -1.36
CA ASP A 492 -29.50 5.28 -1.04
C ASP A 492 -29.40 4.93 0.45
N TYR A 493 -28.18 4.84 0.99
CA TYR A 493 -27.98 4.54 2.41
C TYR A 493 -28.59 5.59 3.32
N PHE A 494 -28.32 6.88 3.08
CA PHE A 494 -28.72 7.94 4.00
C PHE A 494 -30.18 8.39 3.94
N PHE A 495 -30.91 8.04 2.87
CA PHE A 495 -32.28 8.52 2.67
C PHE A 495 -33.31 7.40 2.46
N ARG A 496 -32.87 6.18 2.15
CA ARG A 496 -33.76 5.02 2.04
C ARG A 496 -33.21 3.74 2.68
N GLY A 497 -32.03 3.80 3.30
CA GLY A 497 -31.35 2.65 3.88
C GLY A 497 -31.88 2.27 5.26
N GLN A 498 -32.03 0.97 5.46
CA GLN A 498 -32.31 0.33 6.74
C GLN A 498 -31.25 -0.72 7.01
N VAL A 499 -30.67 -0.69 8.21
CA VAL A 499 -29.74 -1.72 8.67
C VAL A 499 -30.51 -2.72 9.51
N LYS A 500 -30.57 -3.96 9.03
CA LYS A 500 -31.15 -5.10 9.73
C LYS A 500 -30.05 -5.90 10.42
N TYR A 501 -30.28 -6.23 11.68
CA TYR A 501 -29.38 -7.07 12.45
C TYR A 501 -30.20 -8.06 13.27
N LYS A 502 -29.87 -9.36 13.18
CA LYS A 502 -30.64 -10.45 13.80
C LYS A 502 -32.15 -10.37 13.51
N GLY A 503 -32.49 -10.02 12.27
CA GLY A 503 -33.87 -9.93 11.79
C GLY A 503 -34.62 -8.63 12.13
N ALA A 504 -34.07 -7.77 12.99
CA ALA A 504 -34.69 -6.50 13.38
C ALA A 504 -34.03 -5.31 12.65
N VAL A 505 -34.81 -4.30 12.27
CA VAL A 505 -34.28 -3.00 11.83
C VAL A 505 -33.71 -2.28 13.06
N VAL A 506 -32.40 -2.08 13.08
CA VAL A 506 -31.68 -1.44 14.20
C VAL A 506 -31.23 -0.02 13.86
N ILE A 507 -31.16 0.32 12.58
CA ILE A 507 -30.94 1.68 12.07
C ILE A 507 -31.92 1.89 10.92
N ASP A 508 -32.67 2.98 10.95
CA ASP A 508 -33.65 3.35 9.94
C ASP A 508 -33.36 4.79 9.48
N ASN A 509 -32.59 4.96 8.40
CA ASN A 509 -32.17 6.28 7.92
C ASN A 509 -33.31 7.05 7.22
N THR A 510 -34.51 6.46 7.16
CA THR A 510 -35.72 7.08 6.57
C THR A 510 -36.45 7.98 7.56
N LYS A 511 -36.10 7.88 8.85
CA LYS A 511 -36.65 8.65 9.96
C LYS A 511 -35.58 9.61 10.48
#